data_AF-A0A026WM95-F1
#
_entry.id   AF-A0A026WM95-F1
#
_cell.length_a   1.000
_cell.length_b   1.000
_cell.length_c   1.000
_cell.angle_alpha   90.00
_cell.angle_beta   90.00
_cell.angle_gamma   90.00
#
_symmetry.space_group_name_H-M   'P 1'
#
loop_
_entity.id
_entity.type
_entity.pdbx_description
1 polymer ?
#
loop_
_entity_poly.entity_id
_entity_poly.type
_entity_poly.pdbx_seq_one_letter_code
_entity_poly.pdbx_strand_id
1 'polypeptide(L)' 'NHDFDWQNVNIFHYESHLRKREIAEMFYIKCHSNSINLQRDADDLHVVYDTLLNNT' A
#
# COMPACT_ATOMS: atom_id res chain seq x y z
N ASN A 1 -7.71 13.94 30.13
CA ASN A 1 -7.49 14.60 28.83
C ASN A 1 -6.23 14.06 28.21
N HIS A 2 -6.39 13.15 27.25
CA HIS A 2 -5.35 12.62 26.37
C HIS A 2 -5.84 12.81 24.93
N ASP A 3 -6.31 14.02 24.66
CA ASP A 3 -6.84 14.39 23.34
C ASP A 3 -5.66 14.81 22.47
N PHE A 4 -5.63 14.27 21.24
CA PHE A 4 -4.59 14.61 20.29
C PHE A 4 -4.85 16.00 19.71
N ASP A 5 -3.82 16.85 19.72
CA ASP A 5 -3.83 18.13 19.03
C ASP A 5 -3.49 17.93 17.54
N TRP A 6 -4.52 17.64 16.75
CA TRP A 6 -4.41 17.47 15.31
C TRP A 6 -4.18 18.78 14.56
N GLN A 7 -4.35 19.94 15.20
CA GLN A 7 -4.19 21.25 14.55
C GLN A 7 -2.74 21.74 14.58
N ASN A 8 -1.92 21.20 15.48
CA ASN A 8 -0.56 21.70 15.74
C ASN A 8 0.52 20.63 15.53
N VAL A 9 0.34 19.80 14.49
CA VAL A 9 1.30 18.75 14.11
C VAL A 9 2.39 19.28 13.18
N ASN A 10 3.64 19.00 13.51
CA ASN A 10 4.78 19.27 12.63
C ASN A 10 5.07 18.04 11.76
N ILE A 11 4.91 18.16 10.44
CA ILE A 11 5.16 17.06 9.51
C ILE A 11 6.67 16.98 9.22
N PHE A 12 7.32 15.96 9.78
CA PHE A 12 8.77 15.76 9.66
C PHE A 12 9.20 15.18 8.30
N HIS A 13 8.34 14.38 7.66
CA HIS A 13 8.66 13.70 6.41
C HIS A 13 7.45 13.62 5.50
N TYR A 14 7.71 13.78 4.21
CA TYR A 14 6.75 13.54 3.14
C TYR A 14 7.33 12.49 2.20
N GLU A 15 6.62 11.38 2.05
CA GLU A 15 7.00 10.34 1.10
C GLU A 15 6.61 10.80 -0.31
N SER A 16 7.61 11.16 -1.11
CA SER A 16 7.42 11.67 -2.47
C SER A 16 6.94 10.61 -3.47
N HIS A 17 7.12 9.32 -3.15
CA HIS A 17 6.82 8.20 -4.03
C HIS A 17 5.72 7.28 -3.46
N LEU A 18 4.82 7.83 -2.66
CA LEU A 18 3.78 7.06 -1.96
C LEU A 18 3.07 6.06 -2.88
N ARG A 19 2.60 6.54 -4.04
CA ARG A 19 1.89 5.70 -5.01
C ARG A 19 2.74 4.56 -5.58
N LYS A 20 4.04 4.78 -5.80
CA LYS A 20 4.94 3.73 -6.30
C LYS A 20 5.13 2.65 -5.24
N ARG A 21 5.28 3.07 -3.97
CA ARG A 21 5.39 2.16 -2.83
C ARG A 21 4.12 1.32 -2.67
N GLU A 22 2.95 1.96 -2.68
CA GLU A 22 1.66 1.27 -2.58
C GLU A 22 1.48 0.23 -3.70
N ILE A 23 1.78 0.59 -4.94
CA ILE A 23 1.72 -0.36 -6.07
C ILE A 23 2.67 -1.55 -5.85
N ALA A 24 3.91 -1.30 -5.42
CA ALA A 24 4.88 -2.35 -5.18
C ALA A 24 4.46 -3.29 -4.03
N GLU A 25 3.91 -2.75 -2.95
CA GLU A 25 3.40 -3.52 -1.82
C GLU A 25 2.18 -4.36 -2.21
N MET A 26 1.20 -3.76 -2.91
CA MET A 26 0.02 -4.48 -3.41
C MET A 26 0.40 -5.60 -4.37
N PHE A 27 1.35 -5.35 -5.29
CA PHE A 27 1.86 -6.37 -6.21
C PHE A 27 2.48 -7.53 -5.43
N TYR A 28 3.34 -7.25 -4.46
CA TYR A 28 3.97 -8.28 -3.63
C TYR A 28 2.93 -9.13 -2.89
N ILE A 29 1.91 -8.51 -2.29
CA ILE A 29 0.82 -9.21 -1.62
C ILE A 29 0.07 -10.12 -2.60
N LYS A 30 -0.31 -9.61 -3.78
CA LYS A 30 -1.02 -10.38 -4.80
C LYS A 30 -0.24 -11.60 -5.31
N CYS A 31 1.09 -11.54 -5.34
CA CYS A 31 1.93 -12.69 -5.69
C CYS A 31 2.04 -13.77 -4.60
N HIS A 32 1.70 -13.46 -3.33
CA HIS A 32 1.95 -14.35 -2.20
C HIS A 32 0.66 -14.67 -1.43
N SER A 33 0.03 -15.79 -1.76
CA SER A 33 -1.22 -16.23 -1.12
C SER A 33 -1.11 -16.53 0.38
N ASN A 34 0.11 -16.80 0.86
CA ASN A 34 0.38 -17.21 2.24
C ASN A 34 1.07 -16.10 3.06
N SER A 35 0.92 -14.84 2.66
CA SER A 35 1.46 -13.70 3.40
C SER A 35 0.62 -13.37 4.64
N ILE A 36 1.15 -12.54 5.54
CA ILE A 36 0.40 -12.01 6.68
C ILE A 36 -0.75 -11.08 6.25
N ASN A 37 -0.61 -10.45 5.08
CA ASN A 37 -1.61 -9.55 4.52
C ASN A 37 -2.68 -10.32 3.77
N LEU A 38 -3.93 -9.85 3.84
CA LEU A 38 -5.03 -10.45 3.12
C LEU A 38 -5.00 -9.99 1.66
N GLN A 39 -5.37 -10.87 0.74
CA GLN A 39 -5.43 -10.54 -0.69
C GLN A 39 -6.34 -9.35 -1.01
N ARG A 40 -7.38 -9.16 -0.21
CA ARG A 40 -8.32 -8.03 -0.31
C ARG A 40 -7.70 -6.67 0.03
N ASP A 41 -6.60 -6.66 0.78
CA ASP A 41 -5.89 -5.43 1.16
C ASP A 41 -5.22 -4.78 -0.07
N ALA A 42 -5.15 -5.51 -1.19
CA ALA A 42 -4.56 -5.08 -2.46
C ALA A 42 -5.58 -5.00 -3.61
N ASP A 43 -6.89 -4.91 -3.32
CA ASP A 43 -7.94 -4.87 -4.36
C ASP A 43 -7.96 -3.57 -5.16
N ASP A 44 -7.36 -2.49 -4.64
CA ASP A 44 -7.19 -1.22 -5.36
C ASP A 44 -6.04 -1.23 -6.38
N LEU A 45 -5.33 -2.36 -6.53
CA LEU A 45 -4.31 -2.50 -7.57
C LEU A 45 -4.99 -2.48 -8.95
N HIS A 46 -4.56 -1.55 -9.80
CA HIS A 46 -5.16 -1.36 -11.12
C HIS A 46 -4.98 -2.61 -12.00
N VAL A 47 -6.06 -3.00 -12.70
CA VAL A 47 -6.14 -4.19 -13.59
C VAL A 47 -5.03 -4.29 -14.66
N VAL A 48 -4.36 -3.17 -14.98
CA VAL A 48 -3.21 -3.16 -15.91
C VAL A 48 -2.07 -4.08 -15.42
N TYR A 49 -1.95 -4.26 -14.10
CA TYR A 49 -0.92 -5.09 -13.48
C TYR A 49 -1.25 -6.59 -13.52
N ASP A 50 -2.49 -6.99 -13.85
CA ASP A 50 -2.90 -8.40 -13.89
C ASP A 50 -2.05 -9.23 -14.86
N THR A 51 -1.68 -8.64 -15.99
CA THR A 51 -0.79 -9.29 -16.97
C THR A 51 0.59 -9.61 -16.39
N LEU A 52 1.09 -8.79 -15.48
CA LEU A 52 2.38 -9.00 -14.83
C LEU A 52 2.27 -10.03 -13.70
N LEU A 53 1.16 -10.03 -12.95
CA LEU A 53 0.87 -11.02 -11.90
C LEU A 53 0.70 -12.43 -12.47
N ASN A 54 0.10 -12.56 -13.64
CA ASN A 54 -0.09 -13.87 -14.30
C ASN A 54 1.22 -14.47 -14.88
N ASN A 55 2.28 -13.67 -14.96
CA ASN A 55 3.58 -14.08 -15.50
C ASN A 55 4.63 -14.40 -14.42
N THR A 56 4.26 -14.27 -13.14
CA THR A 56 5.05 -14.68 -11.97
C THR A 56 4.63 -16.04 -11.47
#